data_AF-A0A1Y3WF67-F1
#
_entry.id   AF-A0A1Y3WF67-F1
#
_cell.length_a   1.000
_cell.length_b   1.000
_cell.length_c   1.000
_cell.angle_alpha   90.00
_cell.angle_beta   90.00
_cell.angle_gamma   90.00
#
_symmetry.space_group_name_H-M   'P 1'
#
loop_
_entity.id
_entity.type
_entity.pdbx_description
1 polymer ?
#
loop_
_entity_poly.entity_id
_entity_poly.type
_entity_poly.pdbx_seq_one_letter_code
_entity_poly.pdbx_strand_id
1 'polypeptide(L)'
;MARLVTKFKYLKPDQEKPIGGYATYIATREGVEKIDESFKLAPATVKQQKLIEKILRDFPDSAAMLEYEDYQREKTMGTASEFITRAIEDNAHEILNQKTYADYIGTRPGAERFGSHGLFTDDGVQVKLKEVSQP
;
A
#
# COMPACT_ATOMS: atom_id res chain seq x y z
N MET A 1 -6.89 1.65 -16.10
CA MET A 1 -6.12 0.65 -15.33
C MET A 1 -4.81 1.28 -14.90
N ALA A 2 -4.51 1.31 -13.59
CA ALA A 2 -3.21 1.77 -13.11
C ALA A 2 -2.13 0.77 -13.55
N ARG A 3 -1.03 1.28 -14.12
CA ARG A 3 0.16 0.49 -14.48
C ARG A 3 1.30 0.88 -13.55
N LEU A 4 1.93 -0.11 -12.91
CA LEU A 4 3.12 0.13 -12.11
C LEU A 4 4.30 0.40 -13.06
N VAL A 5 4.74 1.65 -13.16
CA VAL A 5 5.88 2.03 -14.01
C VAL A 5 7.15 2.06 -13.17
N THR A 6 7.90 0.97 -13.19
CA THR A 6 9.23 0.88 -12.55
C THR A 6 10.32 1.09 -13.59
N LYS A 7 11.05 2.22 -13.48
CA LYS A 7 12.17 2.55 -14.38
C LYS A 7 13.48 2.00 -13.82
N PHE A 8 13.84 0.79 -14.23
CA PHE A 8 15.16 0.24 -13.95
C PHE A 8 16.15 0.78 -14.99
N LYS A 9 17.20 1.52 -14.55
CA LYS A 9 18.21 2.11 -15.46
C LYS A 9 18.96 1.07 -16.31
N TYR A 10 18.94 -0.20 -15.90
CA TYR A 10 19.73 -1.28 -16.50
C TYR A 10 18.89 -2.37 -17.16
N LEU A 11 17.56 -2.32 -17.04
CA LEU A 11 16.68 -3.31 -17.67
C LEU A 11 15.92 -2.65 -18.81
N LYS A 12 16.18 -3.11 -20.04
CA LYS A 12 15.47 -2.64 -21.22
C LYS A 12 14.12 -3.37 -21.31
N PRO A 13 13.01 -2.66 -21.53
CA PRO A 13 11.67 -3.26 -21.57
C PRO A 13 11.44 -4.19 -22.77
N ASP A 14 12.27 -4.10 -23.80
CA ASP A 14 12.06 -4.72 -25.12
C ASP A 14 13.03 -5.89 -25.41
N GLN A 15 13.41 -6.65 -24.39
CA GLN A 15 14.29 -7.81 -24.56
C GLN A 15 13.49 -9.10 -24.80
N GLU A 16 13.90 -9.87 -25.80
CA GLU A 16 13.31 -11.18 -26.16
C GLU A 16 13.40 -12.22 -25.02
N LYS A 17 14.29 -12.03 -24.04
CA LYS A 17 14.43 -12.90 -22.88
C LYS A 17 13.65 -12.33 -21.69
N PRO A 18 12.84 -13.14 -20.98
CA PRO A 18 12.03 -12.67 -19.88
C PRO A 18 12.92 -12.06 -18.78
N ILE A 19 12.62 -10.82 -18.40
CA ILE A 19 13.25 -10.06 -17.30
C ILE A 19 13.30 -10.89 -16.00
N GLY A 20 12.34 -11.80 -15.83
CA GLY A 20 12.30 -12.77 -14.74
C GLY A 20 13.58 -13.59 -14.58
N GLY A 21 14.28 -13.96 -15.66
CA GLY A 21 15.52 -14.75 -15.54
C GLY A 21 16.66 -13.97 -14.89
N TYR A 22 16.83 -12.69 -15.26
CA TYR A 22 17.89 -11.84 -14.72
C TYR A 22 17.58 -11.42 -13.27
N ALA A 23 16.32 -11.09 -12.98
CA ALA A 23 15.87 -10.79 -11.63
C ALA A 23 16.01 -12.02 -10.70
N THR A 24 15.62 -13.21 -11.18
CA THR A 24 15.79 -14.47 -10.43
C THR A 24 17.28 -14.74 -10.19
N TYR A 25 18.13 -14.61 -11.22
CA TYR A 25 19.58 -14.76 -11.08
C TYR A 25 20.17 -13.79 -10.04
N ILE A 26 19.77 -12.52 -10.05
CA ILE A 26 20.20 -11.53 -9.04
C ILE A 26 19.73 -11.94 -7.63
N ALA A 27 18.53 -12.50 -7.49
CA ALA A 27 17.98 -12.89 -6.20
C ALA A 27 18.56 -14.22 -5.65
N THR A 28 19.00 -15.12 -6.53
CA THR A 28 19.44 -16.48 -6.14
C THR A 28 20.93 -16.74 -6.33
N ARG A 29 21.72 -15.78 -6.82
CA ARG A 29 23.17 -15.98 -6.98
C ARG A 29 23.84 -16.19 -5.61
N GLU A 30 24.96 -16.89 -5.66
CA GLU A 30 25.83 -17.08 -4.51
C GLU A 30 26.30 -15.73 -3.95
N GLY A 31 26.26 -15.55 -2.62
CA GLY A 31 26.63 -14.32 -1.94
C GLY A 31 25.57 -13.20 -1.90
N VAL A 32 24.32 -13.48 -2.30
CA VAL A 32 23.21 -12.53 -2.05
C VAL A 32 22.81 -12.59 -0.59
N GLU A 33 22.84 -11.44 0.08
CA GLU A 33 22.19 -11.27 1.37
C GLU A 33 20.68 -11.41 1.19
N LYS A 34 20.14 -12.52 1.68
CA LYS A 34 18.69 -12.70 1.81
C LYS A 34 18.22 -11.86 2.98
N ILE A 35 17.02 -11.29 2.86
CA ILE A 35 16.38 -10.62 3.99
C ILE A 35 16.19 -11.66 5.08
N ASP A 36 16.82 -11.44 6.23
CA ASP A 36 16.68 -12.32 7.39
C ASP A 36 15.31 -12.11 8.02
N GLU A 37 14.39 -13.05 7.81
CA GLU A 37 13.04 -12.95 8.35
C GLU A 37 12.97 -13.01 9.89
N SER A 38 14.09 -13.29 10.58
CA SER A 38 14.16 -13.23 12.03
C SER A 38 13.75 -11.87 12.59
N PHE A 39 13.87 -10.78 11.81
CA PHE A 39 13.39 -9.45 12.22
C PHE A 39 11.89 -9.44 12.55
N LYS A 40 11.11 -10.35 11.97
CA LYS A 40 9.66 -10.48 12.26
C LYS A 40 9.41 -10.89 13.70
N LEU A 41 10.34 -11.60 14.34
CA LEU A 41 10.27 -12.02 15.73
C LEU A 41 10.67 -10.91 16.72
N ALA A 42 11.26 -9.81 16.22
CA ALA A 42 11.59 -8.67 17.07
C ALA A 42 10.31 -8.04 17.66
N PRO A 43 10.40 -7.35 18.81
CA PRO A 43 9.25 -6.67 19.39
C PRO A 43 8.62 -5.67 18.44
N ALA A 44 7.29 -5.56 18.46
CA ALA A 44 6.56 -4.61 17.64
C ALA A 44 7.06 -3.17 17.84
N THR A 45 7.29 -2.47 16.75
CA THR A 45 7.83 -1.10 16.79
C THR A 45 6.82 -0.11 17.36
N VAL A 46 7.31 1.01 17.92
CA VAL A 46 6.46 2.10 18.41
C VAL A 46 5.50 2.63 17.33
N LYS A 47 5.95 2.65 16.06
CA LYS A 47 5.10 3.08 14.93
C LYS A 47 3.96 2.09 14.68
N GLN A 48 4.23 0.79 14.72
CA GLN A 48 3.20 -0.24 14.58
C GLN A 48 2.20 -0.16 15.74
N GLN A 49 2.66 -0.05 16.99
CA GLN A 49 1.78 0.09 18.16
C GLN A 49 0.83 1.29 18.02
N LYS A 50 1.36 2.46 17.64
CA LYS A 50 0.53 3.65 17.40
C LYS A 50 -0.47 3.46 16.27
N LEU A 51 -0.09 2.77 15.20
CA LEU A 51 -1.00 2.47 14.10
C LEU A 51 -2.10 1.51 14.53
N ILE A 52 -1.76 0.48 15.30
CA ILE A 52 -2.71 -0.48 15.88
C ILE A 52 -3.71 0.23 16.80
N GLU A 53 -3.25 1.09 17.70
CA GLU A 53 -4.13 1.91 18.54
C GLU A 53 -5.09 2.78 17.71
N LYS A 54 -4.60 3.34 16.60
CA LYS A 54 -5.44 4.13 15.70
C LYS A 54 -6.49 3.25 15.02
N ILE A 55 -6.09 2.10 14.46
CA ILE A 55 -6.98 1.14 13.82
C ILE A 55 -8.09 0.71 14.79
N LEU A 56 -7.78 0.40 16.04
CA LEU A 56 -8.79 -0.02 17.03
C LEU A 56 -9.73 1.12 17.45
N ARG A 57 -9.29 2.38 17.37
CA ARG A 57 -10.17 3.54 17.62
C ARG A 57 -11.10 3.81 16.45
N ASP A 58 -10.58 3.71 15.24
CA ASP A 58 -11.32 3.99 14.00
C ASP A 58 -12.24 2.81 13.63
N PHE A 59 -11.80 1.57 13.87
CA PHE A 59 -12.46 0.30 13.56
C PHE A 59 -12.47 -0.64 14.78
N PRO A 60 -13.38 -0.43 15.76
CA PRO A 60 -13.42 -1.23 16.98
C PRO A 60 -13.63 -2.74 16.74
N ASP A 61 -14.33 -3.11 15.66
CA ASP A 61 -14.59 -4.50 15.28
C ASP A 61 -13.30 -5.28 14.95
N SER A 62 -12.22 -4.58 14.57
CA SER A 62 -10.90 -5.19 14.37
C SER A 62 -10.32 -5.80 15.65
N ALA A 63 -10.83 -5.44 16.84
CA ALA A 63 -10.43 -6.09 18.09
C ALA A 63 -10.87 -7.55 18.20
N ALA A 64 -11.85 -7.99 17.39
CA ALA A 64 -12.32 -9.37 17.34
C ALA A 64 -11.59 -10.24 16.30
N MET A 65 -10.61 -9.68 15.58
CA MET A 65 -9.82 -10.40 14.59
C MET A 65 -8.85 -11.38 15.25
N LEU A 66 -8.68 -12.57 14.66
CA LEU A 66 -7.72 -13.57 15.12
C LEU A 66 -6.29 -13.02 15.08
N GLU A 67 -5.98 -12.21 14.07
CA GLU A 67 -4.69 -11.57 13.90
C GLU A 67 -4.39 -10.58 15.04
N TYR A 68 -5.43 -9.95 15.62
CA TYR A 68 -5.27 -9.09 16.79
C TYR A 68 -4.97 -9.90 18.05
N GLU A 69 -5.61 -11.07 18.20
CA GLU A 69 -5.33 -12.01 19.29
C GLU A 69 -3.87 -12.51 19.22
N ASP A 70 -3.42 -12.91 18.04
CA ASP A 70 -2.03 -13.33 17.80
C ASP A 70 -1.05 -12.19 18.11
N TYR A 71 -1.37 -10.96 17.69
CA TYR A 71 -0.59 -9.78 18.07
C TYR A 71 -0.55 -9.55 19.60
N GLN A 72 -1.66 -9.73 20.30
CA GLN A 72 -1.69 -9.57 21.76
C GLN A 72 -0.89 -10.65 22.49
N ARG A 73 -0.86 -11.88 21.95
CA ARG A 73 -0.10 -13.00 22.49
C ARG A 73 1.41 -12.82 22.32
N GLU A 74 1.84 -12.45 21.12
CA GLU A 74 3.26 -12.49 20.75
C GLU A 74 3.93 -11.11 20.74
N LYS A 75 3.19 -10.05 20.42
CA LYS A 75 3.65 -8.65 20.37
C LYS A 75 4.91 -8.46 19.52
N THR A 76 5.03 -9.23 18.45
CA THR A 76 6.16 -9.19 17.51
C THR A 76 5.89 -8.26 16.33
N MET A 77 6.94 -7.87 15.60
CA MET A 77 6.84 -7.09 14.38
C MET A 77 6.03 -7.82 13.30
N GLY A 78 6.15 -9.14 13.22
CA GLY A 78 5.43 -10.00 12.29
C GLY A 78 3.93 -9.97 12.57
N THR A 79 3.52 -10.37 13.78
CA THR A 79 2.10 -10.39 14.18
C THR A 79 1.45 -9.01 14.13
N ALA A 80 2.19 -7.95 14.50
CA ALA A 80 1.73 -6.59 14.32
C ALA A 80 1.47 -6.24 12.85
N SER A 81 2.35 -6.67 11.94
CA SER A 81 2.21 -6.39 10.51
C SER A 81 1.06 -7.17 9.89
N GLU A 82 0.87 -8.43 10.29
CA GLU A 82 -0.27 -9.23 9.83
C GLU A 82 -1.59 -8.61 10.26
N PHE A 83 -1.74 -8.25 11.54
CA PHE A 83 -2.94 -7.55 12.02
C PHE A 83 -3.18 -6.23 11.28
N ILE A 84 -2.15 -5.38 11.13
CA ILE A 84 -2.29 -4.10 10.41
C ILE A 84 -2.76 -4.34 8.97
N THR A 85 -2.15 -5.31 8.28
CA THR A 85 -2.49 -5.59 6.88
C THR A 85 -3.92 -6.07 6.76
N ARG A 86 -4.32 -7.06 7.57
CA ARG A 86 -5.68 -7.61 7.58
C ARG A 86 -6.72 -6.56 7.93
N ALA A 87 -6.48 -5.78 8.98
CA ALA A 87 -7.41 -4.75 9.41
C ALA A 87 -7.58 -3.65 8.35
N ILE A 88 -6.52 -3.28 7.61
CA ILE A 88 -6.63 -2.33 6.51
C ILE A 88 -7.40 -2.94 5.33
N GLU A 89 -7.14 -4.20 4.98
CA GLU A 89 -7.83 -4.89 3.89
C GLU A 89 -9.33 -5.01 4.14
N ASP A 90 -9.72 -5.45 5.33
CA ASP A 90 -11.13 -5.65 5.69
C ASP A 90 -11.89 -4.32 5.80
N ASN A 91 -11.20 -3.22 6.14
CA ASN A 91 -11.77 -1.87 6.22
C ASN A 91 -11.44 -0.99 5.00
N ALA A 92 -10.91 -1.57 3.91
CA ALA A 92 -10.39 -0.81 2.78
C ALA A 92 -11.44 0.11 2.15
N HIS A 93 -12.70 -0.31 2.09
CA HIS A 93 -13.78 0.51 1.55
C HIS A 93 -13.93 1.84 2.33
N GLU A 94 -13.92 1.80 3.65
CA GLU A 94 -14.04 3.01 4.47
C GLU A 94 -12.76 3.84 4.45
N ILE A 95 -11.59 3.20 4.48
CA ILE A 95 -10.28 3.86 4.45
C ILE A 95 -10.06 4.59 3.11
N LEU A 96 -10.42 3.97 1.98
CA LEU A 96 -10.28 4.55 0.65
C LEU A 96 -11.25 5.70 0.40
N ASN A 97 -12.38 5.73 1.12
CA ASN A 97 -13.35 6.82 1.05
C ASN A 97 -12.98 8.02 1.94
N GLN A 98 -11.95 7.92 2.79
CA GLN A 98 -11.43 9.06 3.54
C GLN A 98 -10.64 9.99 2.63
N LYS A 99 -10.70 11.31 2.89
CA LYS A 99 -9.91 12.30 2.16
C LYS A 99 -8.43 11.96 2.23
N THR A 100 -7.88 11.52 1.11
CA THR A 100 -6.48 11.09 1.01
C THR A 100 -5.56 12.27 0.69
N TYR A 101 -4.25 12.05 0.80
CA TYR A 101 -3.25 13.02 0.33
C TYR A 101 -3.40 13.32 -1.17
N ALA A 102 -3.84 12.33 -1.96
CA ALA A 102 -4.21 12.54 -3.35
C ALA A 102 -5.38 13.53 -3.47
N ASP A 103 -6.39 13.42 -2.61
CA ASP A 103 -7.49 14.40 -2.60
C ASP A 103 -7.03 15.82 -2.27
N TYR A 104 -6.10 15.95 -1.33
CA TYR A 104 -5.49 17.25 -1.02
C TYR A 104 -4.73 17.81 -2.23
N ILE A 105 -3.90 17.01 -2.91
CA ILE A 105 -3.20 17.46 -4.13
C ILE A 105 -4.20 17.90 -5.21
N GLY A 106 -5.32 17.21 -5.35
CA GLY A 106 -6.33 17.51 -6.37
C GLY A 106 -7.20 18.71 -6.05
N THR A 107 -7.32 19.08 -4.77
CA THR A 107 -8.20 20.16 -4.29
C THR A 107 -7.48 21.36 -3.69
N ARG A 108 -6.14 21.37 -3.64
CA ARG A 108 -5.39 22.49 -3.08
C ARG A 108 -5.62 23.80 -3.85
N PRO A 109 -5.49 24.96 -3.18
CA PRO A 109 -5.42 26.25 -3.86
C PRO A 109 -4.26 26.26 -4.86
N GLY A 110 -4.53 26.68 -6.10
CA GLY A 110 -3.53 26.74 -7.18
C GLY A 110 -3.30 25.44 -7.93
N ALA A 111 -3.99 24.34 -7.61
CA ALA A 111 -4.05 23.20 -8.54
C ALA A 111 -4.83 23.61 -9.79
N GLU A 112 -4.31 23.27 -10.97
CA GLU A 112 -5.04 23.42 -12.23
C GLU A 112 -6.20 22.42 -12.25
N ARG A 113 -7.43 22.92 -12.37
CA ARG A 113 -8.65 22.10 -12.27
C ARG A 113 -9.42 22.18 -13.57
N PHE A 114 -9.61 21.03 -14.19
CA PHE A 114 -10.60 20.84 -15.26
C PHE A 114 -11.76 20.00 -14.70
N GLY A 115 -12.38 20.47 -13.61
CA GLY A 115 -13.41 19.75 -12.86
C GLY A 115 -13.41 20.06 -11.36
N SER A 116 -14.01 19.20 -10.53
CA SER A 116 -13.96 19.34 -9.07
C SER A 116 -12.56 19.05 -8.48
N HIS A 117 -11.73 18.28 -9.19
CA HIS A 117 -10.36 17.90 -8.83
C HIS A 117 -9.38 18.10 -10.00
N GLY A 118 -8.10 18.34 -9.68
CA GLY A 118 -7.02 18.53 -10.65
C GLY A 118 -6.06 17.35 -10.86
N LEU A 119 -6.37 16.15 -10.34
CA LEU A 119 -5.43 15.02 -10.38
C LEU A 119 -5.37 14.26 -11.71
N PHE A 120 -6.45 14.30 -12.49
CA PHE A 120 -6.60 13.50 -13.70
C PHE A 120 -7.06 14.40 -14.84
N THR A 121 -6.20 14.54 -15.85
CA THR A 121 -6.49 15.23 -17.11
C THR A 121 -5.98 14.34 -18.23
N ASP A 122 -6.85 14.05 -19.18
CA ASP A 122 -6.46 13.54 -20.49
C ASP A 122 -6.76 14.68 -21.48
N ASP A 123 -5.72 15.32 -22.02
CA ASP A 123 -5.73 16.37 -23.05
C ASP A 123 -7.09 17.05 -23.37
N GLY A 124 -7.68 17.73 -22.38
CA GLY A 124 -8.91 18.52 -22.55
C GLY A 124 -10.25 17.79 -22.46
N VAL A 125 -10.28 16.49 -22.16
CA VAL A 125 -11.51 15.72 -21.93
C VAL A 125 -11.88 15.73 -20.45
N GLN A 126 -13.07 16.23 -20.13
CA GLN A 126 -13.59 16.29 -18.77
C GLN A 126 -13.85 14.87 -18.23
N VAL A 127 -13.10 14.45 -17.20
CA VAL A 127 -13.25 13.12 -16.58
C VAL A 127 -14.57 13.05 -15.82
N LYS A 128 -15.50 12.19 -16.28
CA LYS A 128 -16.78 11.95 -15.60
C LYS A 128 -16.61 11.03 -14.40
N LEU A 129 -16.17 11.59 -13.28
CA LEU A 129 -15.90 10.87 -12.02
C LEU A 129 -17.10 10.02 -11.51
N LYS A 130 -18.35 10.40 -11.86
CA LYS A 130 -19.56 9.65 -11.49
C LYS A 130 -19.70 8.29 -12.17
N GLU A 131 -19.12 8.11 -13.36
CA GLU A 131 -19.17 6.84 -14.09
C GLU A 131 -18.11 5.84 -13.59
N VAL A 132 -17.06 6.34 -12.93
CA VAL A 132 -15.92 5.53 -12.45
C VAL A 132 -16.14 4.99 -11.03
N SER A 133 -17.15 5.51 -10.32
CA SER A 133 -17.48 5.17 -8.92
C SER A 133 -18.73 4.31 -8.79
N GLN A 134 -19.30 3.82 -9.90
CA GLN A 134 -20.39 2.84 -9.84
C GLN A 134 -19.80 1.44 -9.64
N PRO A 135 -20.44 0.59 -8.81
CA PRO A 135 -20.00 -0.79 -8.58
C PRO A 135 -20.08 -1.66 -9.84
#